data_AF-A0A928BEX4-F1
#
_entry.id   AF-A0A928BEX4-F1
#
_cell.length_a   1.000
_cell.length_b   1.000
_cell.length_c   1.000
_cell.angle_alpha   90.00
_cell.angle_beta   90.00
_cell.angle_gamma   90.00
#
_symmetry.space_group_name_H-M   'P 1'
#
loop_
_entity.id
_entity.type
_entity.pdbx_description
1 polymer ?
#
loop_
_entity_poly.entity_id
_entity_poly.type
_entity_poly.pdbx_seq_one_letter_code
_entity_poly.pdbx_strand_id
1 'polypeptide(L)'
;MVKTEYYKDLTKMNTFGMRVKARCFIEYDSVADLVDIEFGELARPVLHIGGGSNLLFTDDFKGTVLHSKIDFIEILDESSLMGRISAVPFVSARCSQNIEATTAPVNDEGIDGVPPRGLSRSDWGENGEIVEDDAPTETKTFVSVGAGVNFDDFCEWAAKEGLWGVENLSYIPGEVGASAVQNIGAYGVEVKDVIHKVYCYDTVEEEFVHFDVEECGYGYRDSFFKRPEVKGRYIVTHVVFALSRAPQPKLEYGHLKDAVAEVASSSSDPRLRKLRHPLAGGSTSLPSDAGPDTVADCHFERSGSGDEKSLTPALIRKVIIKIRKEKLPEPSVKGSAGSFFKNPVVPMEQFLKIEAAAKAEHGSDYKVPHYDLPDGMVKIPAAWMIEQCGWKGKRSGGAAVWDKQPLVIVNHTGEAYPEEIIGLEKRIIASVRTRFGVELHPEVEHV
;
A
#
# COMPACT_ATOMS: atom_id res chain seq x y z
N MET A 1 2.88 25.69 -0.87
CA MET A 1 3.83 26.56 -1.59
C MET A 1 4.78 25.66 -2.37
N VAL A 2 4.74 25.74 -3.70
CA VAL A 2 5.64 24.98 -4.58
C VAL A 2 7.10 25.35 -4.31
N LYS A 3 7.92 24.35 -3.98
CA LYS A 3 9.36 24.51 -3.76
C LYS A 3 10.15 23.80 -4.84
N THR A 4 10.97 24.55 -5.58
CA THR A 4 11.85 24.02 -6.62
C THR A 4 13.31 24.05 -6.18
N GLU A 5 13.99 22.90 -6.28
CA GLU A 5 15.42 22.73 -6.02
C GLU A 5 16.12 22.12 -7.24
N TYR A 6 17.28 22.65 -7.62
CA TYR A 6 18.08 22.12 -8.72
C TYR A 6 19.25 21.27 -8.19
N TYR A 7 19.58 20.19 -8.90
CA TYR A 7 20.64 19.25 -8.51
C TYR A 7 20.44 18.68 -7.09
N LYS A 8 19.18 18.43 -6.73
CA LYS A 8 18.77 17.93 -5.41
C LYS A 8 19.35 16.55 -5.17
N ASP A 9 20.02 16.37 -4.03
CA ASP A 9 20.46 15.06 -3.55
C ASP A 9 19.26 14.19 -3.16
N LEU A 10 19.12 13.04 -3.82
CA LEU A 10 18.03 12.07 -3.60
C LEU A 10 18.43 10.91 -2.69
N THR A 11 19.64 10.89 -2.11
CA THR A 11 20.16 9.76 -1.30
C THR A 11 19.22 9.37 -0.16
N LYS A 12 18.56 10.35 0.47
CA LYS A 12 17.58 10.14 1.56
C LYS A 12 16.14 9.94 1.07
N MET A 13 15.91 10.06 -0.22
CA MET A 13 14.60 9.97 -0.87
C MET A 13 14.46 8.69 -1.72
N ASN A 14 15.38 7.75 -1.53
CA ASN A 14 15.26 6.39 -2.03
C ASN A 14 15.77 5.42 -0.97
N THR A 15 15.00 4.38 -0.66
CA THR A 15 15.32 3.49 0.47
C THR A 15 16.50 2.57 0.18
N PHE A 16 16.93 2.45 -1.08
CA PHE A 16 18.17 1.77 -1.45
C PHE A 16 19.43 2.55 -1.01
N GLY A 17 19.31 3.87 -0.79
CA GLY A 17 20.42 4.74 -0.42
C GLY A 17 21.38 5.02 -1.58
N MET A 18 20.90 4.98 -2.82
CA MET A 18 21.69 5.33 -4.00
C MET A 18 22.04 6.82 -3.96
N ARG A 19 23.34 7.12 -4.11
CA ARG A 19 23.88 8.49 -4.08
C ARG A 19 23.72 9.13 -5.45
N VAL A 20 22.54 9.69 -5.70
CA VAL A 20 22.14 10.30 -6.98
C VAL A 20 21.49 11.65 -6.77
N LYS A 21 21.48 12.47 -7.82
CA LYS A 21 20.82 13.78 -7.85
C LYS A 21 19.71 13.84 -8.89
N ALA A 22 18.68 14.62 -8.62
CA ALA A 22 17.72 15.07 -9.63
C ALA A 22 18.17 16.42 -10.21
N ARG A 23 18.07 16.59 -11.54
CA ARG A 23 18.28 17.90 -12.18
C ARG A 23 17.33 18.94 -11.60
N CYS A 24 16.05 18.60 -11.50
CA CYS A 24 15.02 19.43 -10.89
C CYS A 24 14.21 18.58 -9.90
N PHE A 25 13.91 19.15 -8.73
CA PHE A 25 13.06 18.55 -7.72
C PHE A 25 12.01 19.57 -7.32
N ILE A 26 10.74 19.21 -7.45
CA ILE A 26 9.59 20.06 -7.11
C ILE A 26 8.79 19.37 -6.02
N GLU A 27 8.54 20.11 -4.95
CA GLU A 27 7.72 19.68 -3.82
C GLU A 27 6.49 20.57 -3.71
N TYR A 28 5.33 19.96 -3.49
CA TYR A 28 4.04 20.65 -3.38
C TYR A 28 3.29 20.13 -2.16
N ASP A 29 2.59 21.00 -1.43
CA ASP A 29 1.93 20.66 -0.16
C ASP A 29 0.40 20.67 -0.23
N SER A 30 -0.17 21.07 -1.37
CA SER A 30 -1.61 21.17 -1.57
C SER A 30 -2.01 20.85 -3.00
N VAL A 31 -3.30 20.63 -3.23
CA VAL A 31 -3.85 20.50 -4.59
C VAL A 31 -3.74 21.81 -5.37
N ALA A 32 -3.83 22.96 -4.72
CA ALA A 32 -3.70 24.27 -5.37
C ALA A 32 -2.30 24.48 -5.96
N ASP A 33 -1.26 24.04 -5.24
CA ASP A 33 0.12 24.09 -5.70
C ASP A 33 0.32 23.34 -7.04
N LEU A 34 -0.44 22.28 -7.32
CA LEU A 34 -0.32 21.53 -8.57
C LEU A 34 -0.76 22.35 -9.79
N VAL A 35 -1.75 23.22 -9.63
CA VAL A 35 -2.24 24.10 -10.71
C VAL A 35 -1.20 25.16 -11.06
N ASP A 36 -0.34 25.53 -10.09
CA ASP A 36 0.74 26.51 -10.30
C ASP A 36 1.98 25.90 -10.98
N ILE A 37 2.02 24.58 -11.21
CA ILE A 37 3.13 23.91 -11.89
C ILE A 37 2.90 23.91 -13.40
N GLU A 38 3.81 24.54 -14.15
CA GLU A 38 3.80 24.52 -15.61
C GLU A 38 4.37 23.18 -16.14
N PHE A 39 3.53 22.14 -16.22
CA PHE A 39 3.95 20.77 -16.61
C PHE A 39 4.56 20.68 -18.01
N GLY A 40 4.17 21.58 -18.91
CA GLY A 40 4.76 21.72 -20.25
C GLY A 40 6.22 22.15 -20.27
N GLU A 41 6.67 22.88 -19.24
CA GLU A 41 8.03 23.44 -19.15
C GLU A 41 9.01 22.56 -18.36
N LEU A 42 8.52 21.50 -17.70
CA LEU A 42 9.35 20.64 -16.86
C LEU A 42 10.42 19.89 -17.66
N ALA A 43 11.61 19.78 -17.07
CA ALA A 43 12.68 18.96 -17.61
C ALA A 43 12.23 17.49 -17.68
N ARG A 44 12.22 16.92 -18.89
CA ARG A 44 11.84 15.52 -19.11
C ARG A 44 13.03 14.57 -18.88
N PRO A 45 12.78 13.33 -18.41
CA PRO A 45 11.48 12.78 -18.01
C PRO A 45 10.96 13.34 -16.67
N VAL A 46 9.65 13.29 -16.43
CA VAL A 46 9.05 13.63 -15.14
C VAL A 46 8.83 12.34 -14.35
N LEU A 47 9.24 12.31 -13.09
CA LEU A 47 9.04 11.18 -12.19
C LEU A 47 8.34 11.65 -10.92
N HIS A 48 7.17 11.11 -10.63
CA HIS A 48 6.52 11.32 -9.34
C HIS A 48 6.98 10.23 -8.36
N ILE A 49 7.51 10.65 -7.21
CA ILE A 49 7.92 9.74 -6.14
C ILE A 49 7.13 10.05 -4.87
N GLY A 50 6.85 9.00 -4.09
CA GLY A 50 6.61 9.18 -2.65
C GLY A 50 7.94 9.01 -1.90
N GLY A 51 7.94 8.23 -0.81
CA GLY A 51 9.16 7.93 -0.04
C GLY A 51 10.25 7.08 -0.74
N GLY A 52 10.14 6.82 -2.05
CA GLY A 52 11.15 6.12 -2.84
C GLY A 52 11.44 4.68 -2.40
N SER A 53 10.45 3.99 -1.84
CA SER A 53 10.60 2.64 -1.26
C SER A 53 10.61 1.49 -2.27
N ASN A 54 10.31 1.78 -3.54
CA ASN A 54 10.27 0.81 -4.64
C ASN A 54 11.08 1.28 -5.88
N LEU A 55 12.11 2.10 -5.67
CA LEU A 55 12.93 2.68 -6.74
C LEU A 55 14.39 2.24 -6.63
N LEU A 56 15.03 2.00 -7.77
CA LEU A 56 16.47 1.83 -7.92
C LEU A 56 16.97 2.84 -8.97
N PHE A 57 17.50 3.97 -8.51
CA PHE A 57 18.17 4.92 -9.38
C PHE A 57 19.49 4.35 -9.90
N THR A 58 19.65 4.40 -11.23
CA THR A 58 20.81 3.84 -11.93
C THR A 58 21.87 4.88 -12.30
N ASP A 59 21.48 6.15 -12.34
CA ASP A 59 22.34 7.32 -12.51
C ASP A 59 21.61 8.55 -11.92
N ASP A 60 22.28 9.70 -11.92
CA ASP A 60 21.65 11.01 -11.70
C ASP A 60 20.45 11.20 -12.63
N PHE A 61 19.28 11.49 -12.05
CA PHE A 61 18.04 11.69 -12.77
C PHE A 61 18.05 13.03 -13.51
N LYS A 62 18.09 13.00 -14.85
CA LYS A 62 18.28 14.20 -15.68
C LYS A 62 17.02 15.06 -15.85
N GLY A 63 15.88 14.61 -15.34
CA GLY A 63 14.60 15.29 -15.45
C GLY A 63 14.11 15.91 -14.15
N THR A 64 12.79 16.05 -14.04
CA THR A 64 12.11 16.61 -12.86
C THR A 64 11.51 15.51 -11.98
N VAL A 65 11.91 15.49 -10.71
CA VAL A 65 11.25 14.70 -9.67
C VAL A 65 10.16 15.54 -9.01
N LEU A 66 8.96 14.99 -8.91
CA LEU A 66 7.84 15.56 -8.18
C LEU A 66 7.64 14.78 -6.87
N HIS A 67 7.38 15.48 -5.77
CA HIS A 67 7.13 14.86 -4.46
C HIS A 67 5.97 15.54 -3.73
N SER A 68 5.02 14.73 -3.27
CA SER A 68 3.85 15.21 -2.53
C SER A 68 4.17 15.45 -1.06
N LYS A 69 3.72 16.58 -0.53
CA LYS A 69 3.64 16.89 0.91
C LYS A 69 2.20 17.12 1.36
N ILE A 70 1.23 16.64 0.59
CA ILE A 70 -0.18 16.66 0.99
C ILE A 70 -0.34 15.68 2.16
N ASP A 71 -0.32 16.21 3.39
CA ASP A 71 -0.27 15.47 4.65
C ASP A 71 -1.51 15.77 5.49
N PHE A 72 -2.52 14.90 5.37
CA PHE A 72 -3.73 14.97 6.20
C PHE A 72 -4.38 13.59 6.30
N ILE A 73 -5.10 13.36 7.40
CA ILE A 73 -6.00 12.23 7.60
C ILE A 73 -7.32 12.77 8.14
N GLU A 74 -8.41 12.55 7.42
CA GLU A 74 -9.73 13.10 7.73
C GLU A 74 -10.82 12.01 7.62
N ILE A 75 -11.59 11.79 8.68
CA ILE A 75 -12.81 10.98 8.60
C ILE A 75 -13.87 11.81 7.88
N LEU A 76 -14.43 11.26 6.81
CA LEU A 76 -15.50 11.91 6.07
C LEU A 76 -16.85 11.61 6.74
N ASP A 77 -17.64 12.65 6.98
CA ASP A 77 -19.05 12.51 7.34
C ASP A 77 -19.91 12.25 6.10
N GLU A 78 -21.15 11.78 6.30
CA GLU A 78 -22.08 11.45 5.20
C GLU A 78 -22.35 12.67 4.29
N SER A 79 -22.36 13.88 4.85
CA SER A 79 -22.50 15.13 4.08
C SER A 79 -21.28 15.46 3.21
N SER A 80 -20.07 15.15 3.68
CA SER A 80 -18.80 15.41 2.99
C SER A 80 -18.57 14.42 1.85
N LEU A 81 -19.08 13.20 1.98
CA LEU A 81 -19.09 12.21 0.90
C LEU A 81 -19.89 12.71 -0.31
N MET A 82 -21.02 13.37 -0.08
CA MET A 82 -21.87 13.95 -1.13
C MET A 82 -21.41 15.35 -1.58
N GLY A 83 -20.89 16.18 -0.67
CA GLY A 83 -20.56 17.58 -0.95
C GLY A 83 -19.23 17.79 -1.69
N ARG A 84 -18.20 16.97 -1.45
CA ARG A 84 -16.89 17.10 -2.14
C ARG A 84 -16.89 16.60 -3.58
N ILE A 85 -17.93 15.88 -4.00
CA ILE A 85 -18.20 15.55 -5.41
C ILE A 85 -18.39 16.83 -6.26
N SER A 86 -18.77 17.96 -5.63
CA SER A 86 -19.03 19.24 -6.31
C SER A 86 -17.99 20.35 -6.09
N ALA A 87 -17.00 20.16 -5.19
CA ALA A 87 -16.24 21.26 -4.61
C ALA A 87 -14.73 21.28 -4.96
N VAL A 88 -14.33 20.67 -6.07
CA VAL A 88 -13.08 21.10 -6.73
C VAL A 88 -13.41 22.37 -7.50
N PRO A 89 -12.66 23.49 -7.34
CA PRO A 89 -12.99 24.73 -8.02
C PRO A 89 -12.88 24.52 -9.54
N PHE A 90 -14.03 24.50 -10.22
CA PHE A 90 -14.11 24.48 -11.66
C PHE A 90 -13.64 25.84 -12.19
N VAL A 91 -12.36 25.97 -12.54
CA VAL A 91 -11.86 27.16 -13.25
C VAL A 91 -12.04 26.92 -14.76
N SER A 92 -13.28 26.83 -15.23
CA SER A 92 -13.58 26.96 -16.65
C SER A 92 -14.08 28.37 -16.92
N ALA A 93 -13.14 29.29 -17.09
CA ALA A 93 -13.42 30.61 -17.64
C ALA A 93 -12.24 31.09 -18.46
N ARG A 94 -12.03 30.47 -19.64
CA ARG A 94 -11.36 31.06 -20.81
C ARG A 94 -11.41 30.08 -21.99
N CYS A 95 -12.56 30.01 -22.67
CA CYS A 95 -12.55 29.82 -24.12
C CYS A 95 -13.93 30.15 -24.69
N SER A 96 -14.15 31.42 -24.96
CA SER A 96 -15.22 31.88 -25.83
C SER A 96 -14.71 33.09 -26.56
N GLN A 97 -13.93 32.87 -27.62
CA GLN A 97 -13.96 33.69 -28.82
C GLN A 97 -13.03 33.14 -29.91
N ASN A 98 -13.64 32.96 -31.08
CA ASN A 98 -13.06 32.97 -32.42
C ASN A 98 -12.37 31.70 -32.92
N ILE A 99 -13.14 30.84 -33.60
CA ILE A 99 -12.70 30.23 -34.86
C ILE A 99 -13.88 30.22 -35.84
N GLU A 100 -13.78 31.05 -36.89
CA GLU A 100 -14.61 30.96 -38.10
C GLU A 100 -14.23 29.72 -38.90
N ALA A 101 -15.25 29.09 -39.47
CA ALA A 101 -15.18 27.85 -40.21
C ALA A 101 -14.29 27.92 -41.46
N THR A 102 -13.37 26.97 -41.59
CA THR A 102 -12.87 26.53 -42.90
C THR A 102 -12.86 25.01 -42.95
N THR A 103 -13.56 24.47 -43.95
CA THR A 103 -13.80 23.06 -44.20
C THR A 103 -12.70 22.45 -45.06
N ALA A 104 -12.06 21.37 -44.60
CA ALA A 104 -11.37 20.39 -45.43
C ALA A 104 -11.45 19.01 -44.76
N PRO A 105 -11.66 17.90 -45.52
CA PRO A 105 -11.97 16.60 -44.96
C PRO A 105 -10.69 15.87 -44.52
N VAL A 106 -10.72 15.23 -43.36
CA VAL A 106 -9.67 14.31 -42.89
C VAL A 106 -10.27 12.92 -42.82
N ASN A 107 -9.56 11.95 -43.41
CA ASN A 107 -9.94 10.55 -43.47
C ASN A 107 -9.95 9.93 -42.07
N ASP A 108 -10.98 9.14 -41.85
CA ASP A 108 -11.31 8.39 -40.64
C ASP A 108 -10.56 7.05 -40.65
N GLU A 109 -9.50 6.94 -39.84
CA GLU A 109 -9.04 5.65 -39.32
C GLU A 109 -8.97 5.78 -37.79
N GLY A 110 -9.95 5.14 -37.14
CA GLY A 110 -10.19 5.20 -35.71
C GLY A 110 -9.08 4.55 -34.88
N ILE A 111 -8.76 5.22 -33.77
CA ILE A 111 -8.14 4.62 -32.61
C ILE A 111 -9.26 4.55 -31.55
N ASP A 112 -9.84 3.36 -31.39
CA ASP A 112 -10.67 3.00 -30.26
C ASP A 112 -9.81 2.92 -28.98
N GLY A 113 -10.26 3.53 -27.88
CA GLY A 113 -9.69 3.20 -26.56
C GLY A 113 -9.60 4.31 -25.50
N VAL A 114 -10.16 5.51 -25.70
CA VAL A 114 -10.31 6.49 -24.62
C VAL A 114 -11.78 6.46 -24.19
N PRO A 115 -12.15 6.13 -22.95
CA PRO A 115 -13.49 6.42 -22.49
C PRO A 115 -13.61 7.94 -22.35
N PRO A 116 -14.49 8.63 -23.10
CA PRO A 116 -14.80 10.00 -22.76
C PRO A 116 -15.83 9.97 -21.63
N ARG A 117 -15.65 10.84 -20.62
CA ARG A 117 -16.60 11.93 -20.36
C ARG A 117 -16.20 12.76 -19.14
N GLY A 118 -15.97 14.04 -19.41
CA GLY A 118 -16.43 15.09 -18.51
C GLY A 118 -17.96 15.04 -18.38
N LEU A 119 -18.45 15.42 -17.20
CA LEU A 119 -19.85 15.39 -16.81
C LEU A 119 -20.75 16.09 -17.86
N SER A 120 -21.73 15.37 -18.40
CA SER A 120 -22.84 15.97 -19.16
C SER A 120 -24.11 15.93 -18.31
N ARG A 121 -24.85 17.05 -18.29
CA ARG A 121 -25.95 17.36 -17.36
C ARG A 121 -27.27 16.66 -17.70
N SER A 122 -27.26 15.47 -18.30
CA SER A 122 -28.47 14.80 -18.83
C SER A 122 -28.70 13.35 -18.37
N ASP A 123 -27.91 12.81 -17.44
CA ASP A 123 -28.09 11.40 -17.00
C ASP A 123 -29.02 11.24 -15.78
N TRP A 124 -29.86 12.23 -15.48
CA TRP A 124 -30.97 12.06 -14.54
C TRP A 124 -32.16 11.46 -15.28
N GLY A 125 -32.22 10.14 -15.30
CA GLY A 125 -33.40 9.41 -15.77
C GLY A 125 -34.62 9.76 -14.93
N GLU A 126 -35.62 10.36 -15.58
CA GLU A 126 -36.99 10.40 -15.11
C GLU A 126 -37.54 8.97 -15.11
N ASN A 127 -37.53 8.32 -13.94
CA ASN A 127 -38.53 7.39 -13.41
C ASN A 127 -37.86 6.50 -12.36
N GLY A 128 -38.19 6.77 -11.10
CA GLY A 128 -37.74 5.98 -9.97
C GLY A 128 -38.37 4.60 -9.95
N GLU A 129 -37.52 3.58 -10.07
CA GLU A 129 -37.77 2.28 -9.46
C GLU A 129 -36.58 1.99 -8.53
N ILE A 130 -36.87 1.98 -7.24
CA ILE A 130 -35.95 1.60 -6.18
C ILE A 130 -35.83 0.08 -6.28
N VAL A 131 -34.68 -0.41 -6.74
CA VAL A 131 -34.28 -1.79 -6.50
C VAL A 131 -33.85 -1.84 -5.03
N GLU A 132 -34.67 -2.47 -4.19
CA GLU A 132 -34.29 -2.84 -2.82
C GLU A 132 -33.15 -3.86 -2.91
N ASP A 133 -31.92 -3.37 -2.85
CA ASP A 133 -30.73 -4.18 -2.59
C ASP A 133 -30.59 -4.35 -1.07
N ASP A 134 -30.13 -5.52 -0.66
CA ASP A 134 -30.24 -6.08 0.70
C ASP A 134 -29.85 -5.12 1.85
N ALA A 135 -30.54 -5.26 2.99
CA ALA A 135 -30.44 -4.41 4.19
C ALA A 135 -29.01 -3.96 4.60
N PRO A 136 -28.82 -2.71 5.09
CA PRO A 136 -27.51 -2.18 5.42
C PRO A 136 -27.04 -2.66 6.80
N THR A 137 -26.07 -3.58 6.87
CA THR A 137 -25.48 -3.97 8.16
C THR A 137 -23.96 -3.96 8.16
N GLU A 138 -23.34 -2.87 7.70
CA GLU A 138 -21.99 -2.48 8.11
C GLU A 138 -21.77 -1.00 7.82
N THR A 139 -21.70 -0.17 8.88
CA THR A 139 -21.39 1.26 8.73
C THR A 139 -19.91 1.41 8.40
N LYS A 140 -19.58 1.41 7.10
CA LYS A 140 -18.25 1.78 6.62
C LYS A 140 -17.91 3.18 7.10
N THR A 141 -16.68 3.37 7.56
CA THR A 141 -16.10 4.68 7.90
C THR A 141 -15.17 5.08 6.77
N PHE A 142 -15.51 6.14 6.04
CA PHE A 142 -14.68 6.66 4.98
C PHE A 142 -13.62 7.60 5.52
N VAL A 143 -12.37 7.40 5.10
CA VAL A 143 -11.22 8.19 5.55
C VAL A 143 -10.48 8.72 4.34
N SER A 144 -10.39 10.04 4.20
CA SER A 144 -9.58 10.70 3.18
C SER A 144 -8.17 10.91 3.69
N VAL A 145 -7.18 10.49 2.92
CA VAL A 145 -5.77 10.50 3.32
C VAL A 145 -4.92 11.10 2.22
N GLY A 146 -4.17 12.15 2.57
CA GLY A 146 -3.27 12.84 1.67
C GLY A 146 -2.17 11.93 1.10
N ALA A 147 -1.78 12.16 -0.16
CA ALA A 147 -0.84 11.30 -0.86
C ALA A 147 0.56 11.25 -0.24
N GLY A 148 0.99 12.32 0.47
CA GLY A 148 2.29 12.41 1.14
C GLY A 148 2.31 11.83 2.56
N VAL A 149 1.17 11.33 3.07
CA VAL A 149 1.10 10.66 4.37
C VAL A 149 1.92 9.38 4.35
N ASN A 150 2.80 9.18 5.34
CA ASN A 150 3.48 7.90 5.52
C ASN A 150 2.44 6.78 5.73
N PHE A 151 2.53 5.72 4.93
CA PHE A 151 1.50 4.69 4.92
C PHE A 151 1.39 3.96 6.27
N ASP A 152 2.50 3.77 6.99
CA ASP A 152 2.48 3.11 8.29
C ASP A 152 1.94 4.00 9.40
N ASP A 153 2.13 5.32 9.31
CA ASP A 153 1.52 6.29 10.22
C ASP A 153 0.00 6.30 10.07
N PHE A 154 -0.51 6.18 8.83
CA PHE A 154 -1.95 5.97 8.58
C PHE A 154 -2.45 4.66 9.19
N CYS A 155 -1.71 3.55 9.05
CA CYS A 155 -2.07 2.28 9.67
C CYS A 155 -2.09 2.37 11.21
N GLU A 156 -1.15 3.12 11.81
CA GLU A 156 -1.14 3.37 13.25
C GLU A 156 -2.33 4.20 13.69
N TRP A 157 -2.63 5.28 12.96
CA TRP A 157 -3.76 6.15 13.22
C TRP A 157 -5.07 5.36 13.17
N ALA A 158 -5.29 4.56 12.12
CA ALA A 158 -6.49 3.74 11.96
C ALA A 158 -6.64 2.74 13.13
N ALA A 159 -5.54 2.11 13.54
CA ALA A 159 -5.54 1.20 14.68
C ALA A 159 -5.86 1.89 16.01
N LYS A 160 -5.41 3.13 16.23
CA LYS A 160 -5.76 3.95 17.41
C LYS A 160 -7.23 4.35 17.42
N GLU A 161 -7.81 4.62 16.26
CA GLU A 161 -9.24 4.92 16.07
C GLU A 161 -10.13 3.66 16.15
N GLY A 162 -9.54 2.47 16.28
CA GLY A 162 -10.26 1.20 16.30
C GLY A 162 -10.85 0.82 14.94
N LEU A 163 -10.30 1.35 13.84
CA LEU A 163 -10.72 1.07 12.48
C LEU A 163 -9.97 -0.14 11.91
N TRP A 164 -10.74 -1.06 11.35
CA TRP A 164 -10.30 -2.30 10.71
C TRP A 164 -10.15 -2.10 9.20
N GLY A 165 -9.18 -2.79 8.61
CA GLY A 165 -8.97 -2.92 7.18
C GLY A 165 -7.51 -2.78 6.74
N VAL A 166 -6.70 -2.00 7.48
CA VAL A 166 -5.31 -1.66 7.10
C VAL A 166 -4.25 -2.29 8.01
N GLU A 167 -4.64 -2.95 9.09
CA GLU A 167 -3.72 -3.55 10.06
C GLU A 167 -2.76 -4.57 9.42
N ASN A 168 -3.21 -5.30 8.41
CA ASN A 168 -2.39 -6.27 7.67
C ASN A 168 -1.30 -5.62 6.79
N LEU A 169 -1.48 -4.36 6.45
CA LEU A 169 -0.58 -3.56 5.64
C LEU A 169 0.44 -2.78 6.48
N SER A 170 0.42 -2.98 7.81
CA SER A 170 1.35 -2.35 8.74
C SER A 170 2.81 -2.62 8.39
N TYR A 171 3.64 -1.60 8.60
CA TYR A 171 5.08 -1.56 8.41
C TYR A 171 5.52 -1.70 6.95
N ILE A 172 4.65 -1.34 6.01
CA ILE A 172 5.03 -1.16 4.60
C ILE A 172 5.61 0.27 4.46
N PRO A 173 6.86 0.42 3.99
CA PRO A 173 7.46 1.73 3.80
C PRO A 173 6.89 2.45 2.58
N GLY A 174 6.91 3.78 2.62
CA GLY A 174 6.43 4.64 1.55
C GLY A 174 5.20 5.44 1.96
N GLU A 175 4.54 6.02 0.98
CA GLU A 175 3.47 6.98 1.18
C GLU A 175 2.17 6.52 0.53
N VAL A 176 1.07 7.09 0.97
CA VAL A 176 -0.29 6.72 0.58
C VAL A 176 -0.52 6.83 -0.93
N GLY A 177 -0.01 7.87 -1.59
CA GLY A 177 -0.15 8.01 -3.04
C GLY A 177 0.51 6.87 -3.81
N ALA A 178 1.76 6.54 -3.46
CA ALA A 178 2.49 5.43 -4.06
C ALA A 178 1.85 4.07 -3.74
N SER A 179 1.26 3.93 -2.55
CA SER A 179 0.57 2.71 -2.12
C SER A 179 -0.57 2.34 -3.08
N ALA A 180 -1.36 3.35 -3.47
CA ALA A 180 -2.47 3.19 -4.40
C ALA A 180 -1.99 2.90 -5.82
N VAL A 181 -0.89 3.51 -6.29
CA VAL A 181 -0.35 3.21 -7.63
C VAL A 181 0.09 1.75 -7.75
N GLN A 182 0.69 1.18 -6.71
CA GLN A 182 1.27 -0.16 -6.79
C GLN A 182 0.32 -1.30 -6.43
N ASN A 183 -0.86 -0.99 -5.87
CA ASN A 183 -1.67 -1.97 -5.16
C ASN A 183 -0.83 -2.77 -4.14
N ILE A 184 -0.25 -2.05 -3.16
CA ILE A 184 0.58 -2.70 -2.14
C ILE A 184 -0.23 -3.77 -1.41
N GLY A 185 0.45 -4.81 -0.94
CA GLY A 185 -0.23 -5.88 -0.22
C GLY A 185 0.71 -6.73 0.61
N ALA A 186 0.21 -7.15 1.76
CA ALA A 186 0.90 -8.03 2.69
C ALA A 186 -0.12 -8.83 3.51
N TYR A 187 0.29 -10.02 3.95
CA TYR A 187 -0.50 -10.86 4.85
C TYR A 187 -1.94 -11.11 4.39
N GLY A 188 -2.14 -11.37 3.10
CA GLY A 188 -3.45 -11.70 2.52
C GLY A 188 -4.38 -10.51 2.30
N VAL A 189 -3.88 -9.29 2.45
CA VAL A 189 -4.62 -8.04 2.17
C VAL A 189 -3.88 -7.24 1.12
N GLU A 190 -4.64 -6.65 0.19
CA GLU A 190 -4.15 -5.65 -0.75
C GLU A 190 -4.86 -4.32 -0.47
N VAL A 191 -4.20 -3.20 -0.78
CA VAL A 191 -4.76 -1.88 -0.49
C VAL A 191 -6.07 -1.63 -1.26
N LYS A 192 -6.24 -2.23 -2.45
CA LYS A 192 -7.51 -2.20 -3.19
C LYS A 192 -8.71 -2.72 -2.38
N ASP A 193 -8.49 -3.61 -1.41
CA ASP A 193 -9.56 -4.19 -0.59
C ASP A 193 -10.25 -3.14 0.28
N VAL A 194 -9.59 -2.00 0.50
CA VAL A 194 -10.03 -0.91 1.38
C VAL A 194 -10.04 0.44 0.69
N ILE A 195 -9.57 0.57 -0.55
CA ILE A 195 -9.74 1.81 -1.31
C ILE A 195 -11.21 1.95 -1.70
N HIS A 196 -11.73 3.16 -1.60
CA HIS A 196 -13.02 3.53 -2.17
C HIS A 196 -12.83 4.37 -3.44
N LYS A 197 -11.89 5.32 -3.42
CA LYS A 197 -11.66 6.26 -4.53
C LYS A 197 -10.24 6.81 -4.51
N VAL A 198 -9.66 7.03 -5.68
CA VAL A 198 -8.32 7.64 -5.85
C VAL A 198 -8.47 8.97 -6.56
N TYR A 199 -8.03 10.06 -5.94
CA TYR A 199 -8.10 11.39 -6.53
C TYR A 199 -6.76 11.79 -7.12
N CYS A 200 -6.78 12.28 -8.36
CA CYS A 200 -5.59 12.58 -9.13
C CYS A 200 -5.66 13.97 -9.76
N TYR A 201 -4.49 14.50 -10.10
CA TYR A 201 -4.34 15.58 -11.06
C TYR A 201 -3.84 15.01 -12.38
N ASP A 202 -4.54 15.28 -13.48
CA ASP A 202 -4.14 14.92 -14.82
C ASP A 202 -3.16 15.97 -15.36
N THR A 203 -1.89 15.60 -15.56
CA THR A 203 -0.85 16.53 -16.03
C THR A 203 -0.92 16.86 -17.52
N VAL A 204 -1.82 16.22 -18.28
CA VAL A 204 -2.02 16.48 -19.72
C VAL A 204 -3.21 17.42 -19.92
N GLU A 205 -4.35 17.10 -19.31
CA GLU A 205 -5.57 17.93 -19.41
C GLU A 205 -5.59 19.06 -18.36
N GLU A 206 -4.66 19.04 -17.40
CA GLU A 206 -4.53 20.03 -16.32
C GLU A 206 -5.81 20.16 -15.47
N GLU A 207 -6.48 19.04 -15.21
CA GLU A 207 -7.70 18.97 -14.40
C GLU A 207 -7.61 17.93 -13.28
N PHE A 208 -8.45 18.12 -12.26
CA PHE A 208 -8.62 17.13 -11.20
C PHE A 208 -9.62 16.06 -11.61
N VAL A 209 -9.19 14.82 -11.53
CA VAL A 209 -9.99 13.64 -11.84
C VAL A 209 -10.01 12.70 -10.64
N HIS A 210 -10.89 11.72 -10.68
CA HIS A 210 -10.88 10.63 -9.71
C HIS A 210 -11.20 9.31 -10.41
N PHE A 211 -10.79 8.23 -9.76
CA PHE A 211 -11.00 6.87 -10.22
C PHE A 211 -11.64 6.05 -9.10
N ASP A 212 -12.74 5.37 -9.41
CA ASP A 212 -13.28 4.30 -8.58
C ASP A 212 -12.35 3.07 -8.63
N VAL A 213 -12.54 2.13 -7.71
CA VAL A 213 -11.66 0.95 -7.56
C VAL A 213 -11.61 0.11 -8.84
N GLU A 214 -12.76 -0.03 -9.51
CA GLU A 214 -12.93 -0.75 -10.75
C GLU A 214 -12.11 -0.10 -11.89
N GLU A 215 -12.13 1.23 -11.97
CA GLU A 215 -11.39 2.02 -12.97
C GLU A 215 -9.88 1.99 -12.74
N CYS A 216 -9.46 1.87 -11.48
CA CYS A 216 -8.05 1.71 -11.13
C CYS A 216 -7.45 0.40 -11.67
N GLY A 217 -8.29 -0.59 -12.05
CA GLY A 217 -7.87 -1.80 -12.74
C GLY A 217 -6.82 -2.61 -11.95
N TYR A 218 -7.02 -2.74 -10.64
CA TYR A 218 -6.01 -3.32 -9.75
C TYR A 218 -5.75 -4.80 -9.98
N GLY A 219 -4.47 -5.13 -10.17
CA GLY A 219 -3.93 -6.49 -10.23
C GLY A 219 -2.84 -6.74 -9.19
N TYR A 220 -2.21 -7.91 -9.24
CA TYR A 220 -1.09 -8.23 -8.36
C TYR A 220 0.12 -7.34 -8.68
N ARG A 221 0.42 -6.38 -7.79
CA ARG A 221 1.48 -5.36 -7.97
C ARG A 221 1.31 -4.51 -9.23
N ASP A 222 0.06 -4.30 -9.63
CA ASP A 222 -0.29 -3.65 -10.88
C ASP A 222 -1.56 -2.80 -10.77
N SER A 223 -1.66 -1.79 -11.62
CA SER A 223 -2.81 -0.89 -11.71
C SER A 223 -2.84 -0.18 -13.06
N PHE A 224 -3.96 0.48 -13.37
CA PHE A 224 -4.09 1.39 -14.50
C PHE A 224 -2.95 2.42 -14.56
N PHE A 225 -2.57 3.00 -13.43
CA PHE A 225 -1.53 4.05 -13.34
C PHE A 225 -0.12 3.58 -13.76
N LYS A 226 0.10 2.26 -13.81
CA LYS A 226 1.40 1.67 -14.19
C LYS A 226 1.47 1.29 -15.67
N ARG A 227 0.36 1.38 -16.41
CA ARG A 227 0.32 1.02 -17.84
C ARG A 227 1.14 2.01 -18.66
N PRO A 228 1.92 1.56 -19.67
CA PRO A 228 2.82 2.42 -20.44
C PRO A 228 2.15 3.66 -21.05
N GLU A 229 0.86 3.57 -21.40
CA GLU A 229 0.10 4.62 -22.08
C GLU A 229 -0.22 5.81 -21.16
N VAL A 230 -0.26 5.58 -19.85
CA VAL A 230 -0.64 6.60 -18.84
C VAL A 230 0.39 6.77 -17.72
N LYS A 231 1.47 5.99 -17.74
CA LYS A 231 2.53 6.04 -16.72
C LYS A 231 3.09 7.47 -16.63
N GLY A 232 2.97 8.07 -15.45
CA GLY A 232 3.44 9.43 -15.17
C GLY A 232 2.48 10.55 -15.55
N ARG A 233 1.30 10.27 -16.12
CA ARG A 233 0.27 11.26 -16.43
C ARG A 233 -0.49 11.73 -15.19
N TYR A 234 -0.91 10.79 -14.34
CA TYR A 234 -1.76 11.07 -13.18
C TYR A 234 -0.94 11.18 -11.90
N ILE A 235 -1.08 12.31 -11.20
CA ILE A 235 -0.49 12.54 -9.88
C ILE A 235 -1.55 12.27 -8.82
N VAL A 236 -1.39 11.20 -8.04
CA VAL A 236 -2.28 10.91 -6.91
C VAL A 236 -2.13 12.02 -5.86
N THR A 237 -3.24 12.65 -5.48
CA THR A 237 -3.28 13.75 -4.51
C THR A 237 -3.75 13.28 -3.13
N HIS A 238 -4.75 12.40 -3.10
CA HIS A 238 -5.25 11.75 -1.90
C HIS A 238 -6.05 10.50 -2.28
N VAL A 239 -6.25 9.62 -1.29
CA VAL A 239 -6.96 8.35 -1.43
C VAL A 239 -8.03 8.30 -0.35
N VAL A 240 -9.25 7.93 -0.75
CA VAL A 240 -10.33 7.67 0.20
C VAL A 240 -10.40 6.18 0.45
N PHE A 241 -10.31 5.80 1.72
CA PHE A 241 -10.41 4.43 2.19
C PHE A 241 -11.76 4.16 2.83
N ALA A 242 -12.31 2.96 2.62
CA ALA A 242 -13.48 2.44 3.31
C ALA A 242 -13.05 1.45 4.40
N LEU A 243 -13.02 1.91 5.65
CA LEU A 243 -12.64 1.11 6.81
C LEU A 243 -13.88 0.67 7.61
N SER A 244 -13.72 -0.25 8.55
CA SER A 244 -14.82 -0.75 9.38
C SER A 244 -14.59 -0.50 10.86
N ARG A 245 -15.65 -0.17 11.61
CA ARG A 245 -15.64 -0.22 13.09
C ARG A 245 -15.96 -1.62 13.61
N ALA A 246 -16.58 -2.46 12.78
CA ALA A 246 -16.87 -3.84 13.11
C ALA A 246 -15.60 -4.69 12.98
N PRO A 247 -15.35 -5.65 13.90
CA PRO A 247 -14.20 -6.54 13.81
C PRO A 247 -14.16 -7.37 12.52
N GLN A 248 -13.09 -7.23 11.73
CA GLN A 248 -12.86 -7.99 10.49
C GLN A 248 -11.42 -8.54 10.39
N PRO A 249 -10.97 -9.36 11.36
CA PRO A 249 -9.59 -9.85 11.38
C PRO A 249 -9.28 -10.77 10.20
N LYS A 250 -8.33 -10.38 9.34
CA LYS A 250 -7.83 -11.22 8.24
C LYS A 250 -6.55 -11.98 8.67
N LEU A 251 -6.72 -13.21 9.18
CA LEU A 251 -5.62 -13.99 9.80
C LEU A 251 -5.17 -15.23 9.01
N GLU A 252 -5.78 -15.51 7.86
CA GLU A 252 -5.59 -16.76 7.09
C GLU A 252 -4.21 -16.87 6.41
N TYR A 253 -3.40 -15.79 6.44
CA TYR A 253 -2.09 -15.80 5.80
C TYR A 253 -1.02 -16.48 6.66
N GLY A 254 -0.63 -17.70 6.26
CA GLY A 254 0.49 -18.42 6.86
C GLY A 254 0.28 -18.67 8.36
N HIS A 255 1.30 -18.40 9.16
CA HIS A 255 1.27 -18.59 10.62
C HIS A 255 0.76 -17.35 11.38
N LEU A 256 0.11 -16.40 10.71
CA LEU A 256 -0.32 -15.16 11.36
C LEU A 256 -1.32 -15.44 12.50
N LYS A 257 -2.28 -16.33 12.28
CA LYS A 257 -3.24 -16.77 13.30
C LYS A 257 -2.55 -17.29 14.56
N ASP A 258 -1.54 -18.16 14.41
CA ASP A 258 -0.79 -18.74 15.51
C ASP A 258 0.02 -17.67 16.26
N ALA A 259 0.69 -16.78 15.51
CA ALA A 259 1.47 -15.69 16.10
C ALA A 259 0.58 -14.69 16.87
N VAL A 260 -0.63 -14.41 16.37
CA VAL A 260 -1.60 -13.57 17.09
C VAL A 260 -2.07 -14.27 18.36
N ALA A 261 -2.39 -15.56 18.30
CA ALA A 261 -2.80 -16.33 19.48
C ALA A 261 -1.70 -16.36 20.57
N GLU A 262 -0.43 -16.55 20.16
CA GLU A 262 0.72 -16.52 21.07
C GLU A 262 0.84 -15.16 21.76
N VAL A 263 0.82 -14.06 21.00
CA VAL A 263 0.95 -12.71 21.57
C VAL A 263 -0.25 -12.36 22.47
N ALA A 264 -1.46 -12.71 22.06
CA ALA A 264 -2.66 -12.54 22.87
C ALA A 264 -2.57 -13.29 24.21
N SER A 265 -1.99 -14.50 24.21
CA SER A 265 -1.78 -15.30 25.43
C SER A 265 -0.65 -14.76 26.34
N SER A 266 0.39 -14.15 25.75
CA SER A 266 1.55 -13.62 26.47
C SER A 266 1.35 -12.23 27.07
N SER A 267 0.30 -11.50 26.65
CA SER A 267 0.02 -10.13 27.08
C SER A 267 -0.61 -10.03 28.48
N SER A 268 -0.66 -11.12 29.25
CA SER A 268 -0.96 -11.05 30.69
C SER A 268 0.20 -10.39 31.44
N ASP A 269 0.05 -9.10 31.77
CA ASP A 269 1.04 -8.31 32.51
C ASP A 269 1.50 -9.02 33.81
N PRO A 270 2.83 -9.26 34.00
CA PRO A 270 3.37 -9.84 35.23
C PRO A 270 3.17 -8.98 36.50
N ARG A 271 2.75 -7.72 36.39
CA ARG A 271 2.58 -6.78 37.53
C ARG A 271 1.26 -6.93 38.30
N LEU A 272 0.34 -7.82 37.89
CA LEU A 272 -0.95 -8.05 38.55
C LEU A 272 -1.06 -9.40 39.28
N ARG A 273 0.06 -9.95 39.77
CA ARG A 273 0.05 -11.13 40.64
C ARG A 273 -0.23 -10.77 42.11
N LYS A 274 -1.50 -10.52 42.45
CA LYS A 274 -2.04 -10.78 43.80
C LYS A 274 -3.51 -11.22 43.71
N LEU A 275 -3.72 -12.53 43.62
CA LEU A 275 -4.73 -13.31 44.35
C LEU A 275 -4.73 -14.74 43.78
N ARG A 276 -3.81 -15.55 44.31
CA ARG A 276 -4.10 -16.96 44.54
C ARG A 276 -4.10 -17.13 46.05
N HIS A 277 -5.28 -17.18 46.65
CA HIS A 277 -5.46 -17.94 47.88
C HIS A 277 -6.57 -18.97 47.67
N PRO A 278 -6.41 -20.21 48.18
CA PRO A 278 -7.41 -21.25 48.04
C PRO A 278 -8.57 -20.99 48.99
N LEU A 279 -9.79 -21.29 48.53
CA LEU A 279 -10.99 -21.36 49.35
C LEU A 279 -10.82 -22.45 50.42
N ALA A 280 -10.91 -22.06 51.70
CA ALA A 280 -11.30 -22.94 52.79
C ALA A 280 -11.90 -22.11 53.95
N GLY A 281 -13.21 -22.29 54.18
CA GLY A 281 -13.90 -22.30 55.47
C GLY A 281 -13.94 -21.03 56.34
N GLY A 282 -15.15 -20.58 56.70
CA GLY A 282 -15.34 -19.77 57.91
C GLY A 282 -16.56 -18.86 57.92
N SER A 283 -17.63 -19.34 58.56
CA SER A 283 -18.82 -18.60 59.02
C SER A 283 -18.48 -17.38 59.89
N THR A 284 -19.23 -16.26 59.77
CA THR A 284 -20.11 -15.66 60.82
C THR A 284 -20.59 -14.23 60.49
N SER A 285 -21.91 -14.02 60.67
CA SER A 285 -22.66 -12.85 61.20
C SER A 285 -22.61 -11.41 60.59
N LEU A 286 -23.82 -10.90 60.31
CA LEU A 286 -24.29 -9.50 60.20
C LEU A 286 -24.21 -8.74 61.55
N PRO A 287 -24.17 -7.38 61.57
CA PRO A 287 -25.38 -6.51 61.63
C PRO A 287 -25.30 -5.24 60.73
N SER A 288 -26.35 -4.78 60.03
CA SER A 288 -27.51 -3.92 60.39
C SER A 288 -27.24 -2.40 60.56
N ASP A 289 -28.08 -1.63 59.83
CA ASP A 289 -28.61 -0.28 60.07
C ASP A 289 -28.07 0.99 59.37
N ALA A 290 -29.03 1.60 58.65
CA ALA A 290 -29.47 3.00 58.63
C ALA A 290 -28.82 4.05 57.69
N GLY A 291 -29.64 4.51 56.73
CA GLY A 291 -30.06 5.92 56.67
C GLY A 291 -29.42 6.81 55.58
N PRO A 292 -30.22 7.49 54.71
CA PRO A 292 -29.73 8.21 53.54
C PRO A 292 -29.51 9.71 53.80
N ASP A 293 -28.65 10.37 53.02
CA ASP A 293 -28.87 11.73 52.51
C ASP A 293 -27.82 12.13 51.45
N THR A 294 -28.35 12.61 50.31
CA THR A 294 -27.89 13.65 49.34
C THR A 294 -26.38 13.98 49.25
N VAL A 295 -25.74 14.18 48.09
CA VAL A 295 -26.00 15.18 47.02
C VAL A 295 -25.30 14.72 45.73
N ALA A 296 -25.86 15.13 44.58
CA ALA A 296 -25.40 14.89 43.22
C ALA A 296 -23.96 15.34 42.92
N ASP A 297 -23.21 14.48 42.22
CA ASP A 297 -22.14 14.87 41.31
C ASP A 297 -22.29 14.08 40.01
N CYS A 298 -22.43 14.83 38.92
CA CYS A 298 -22.72 14.31 37.59
C CYS A 298 -21.40 13.88 36.94
N HIS A 299 -20.89 12.72 37.31
CA HIS A 299 -19.82 12.06 36.57
C HIS A 299 -20.42 11.19 35.46
N PHE A 300 -20.22 11.62 34.22
CA PHE A 300 -20.44 10.80 33.04
C PHE A 300 -19.41 9.67 33.04
N GLU A 301 -19.74 8.55 33.68
CA GLU A 301 -18.95 7.34 33.64
C GLU A 301 -19.03 6.73 32.25
N ARG A 302 -17.91 6.78 31.51
CA ARG A 302 -17.62 5.84 30.43
C ARG A 302 -17.56 4.44 31.05
N SER A 303 -18.69 3.74 31.03
CA SER A 303 -18.73 2.29 31.21
C SER A 303 -18.21 1.60 29.95
N GLY A 304 -16.88 1.55 29.85
CA GLY A 304 -16.17 0.71 28.91
C GLY A 304 -15.32 -0.29 29.70
N SER A 305 -15.97 -1.29 30.31
CA SER A 305 -15.27 -2.49 30.78
C SER A 305 -14.77 -3.24 29.55
N GLY A 306 -13.59 -2.88 29.07
CA GLY A 306 -12.95 -3.53 27.94
C GLY A 306 -12.60 -4.97 28.32
N ASP A 307 -13.23 -5.92 27.63
CA ASP A 307 -12.76 -7.30 27.58
C ASP A 307 -11.33 -7.32 27.05
N GLU A 308 -10.37 -7.53 27.94
CA GLU A 308 -8.92 -7.54 27.71
C GLU A 308 -8.44 -8.76 26.87
N LYS A 309 -9.37 -9.44 26.18
CA LYS A 309 -9.16 -10.61 25.30
C LYS A 309 -9.69 -10.44 23.88
N SER A 310 -10.28 -9.30 23.54
CA SER A 310 -10.83 -9.07 22.20
C SER A 310 -9.72 -8.80 21.18
N LEU A 311 -9.83 -9.40 19.99
CA LEU A 311 -8.96 -9.07 18.85
C LEU A 311 -9.17 -7.61 18.49
N THR A 312 -8.08 -6.88 18.24
CA THR A 312 -8.11 -5.48 17.81
C THR A 312 -7.16 -5.25 16.63
N PRO A 313 -7.38 -4.20 15.81
CA PRO A 313 -6.44 -3.83 14.75
C PRO A 313 -5.05 -3.56 15.31
N ALA A 314 -4.97 -2.93 16.48
CA ALA A 314 -3.72 -2.63 17.18
C ALA A 314 -2.93 -3.89 17.57
N LEU A 315 -3.61 -4.96 18.04
CA LEU A 315 -2.96 -6.23 18.35
C LEU A 315 -2.40 -6.90 17.09
N ILE A 316 -3.19 -6.96 16.02
CA ILE A 316 -2.76 -7.56 14.74
C ILE A 316 -1.57 -6.78 14.15
N ARG A 317 -1.67 -5.45 14.11
CA ARG A 317 -0.58 -4.54 13.73
C ARG A 317 0.70 -4.84 14.50
N LYS A 318 0.63 -4.96 15.84
CA LYS A 318 1.78 -5.27 16.70
C LYS A 318 2.45 -6.59 16.30
N VAL A 319 1.64 -7.63 16.07
CA VAL A 319 2.13 -8.96 15.66
C VAL A 319 2.80 -8.88 14.29
N ILE A 320 2.19 -8.18 13.34
CA ILE A 320 2.72 -8.02 11.99
C ILE A 320 4.04 -7.24 12.00
N ILE A 321 4.11 -6.12 12.73
CA ILE A 321 5.36 -5.36 12.88
C ILE A 321 6.47 -6.27 13.44
N LYS A 322 6.16 -7.09 14.46
CA LYS A 322 7.12 -8.05 15.02
C LYS A 322 7.64 -9.02 13.95
N ILE A 323 6.74 -9.67 13.22
CA ILE A 323 7.11 -10.62 12.15
C ILE A 323 7.93 -9.93 11.06
N ARG A 324 7.57 -8.70 10.68
CA ARG A 324 8.28 -7.94 9.63
C ARG A 324 9.68 -7.54 10.08
N LYS A 325 9.86 -7.01 11.29
CA LYS A 325 11.17 -6.66 11.86
C LYS A 325 12.10 -7.85 12.02
N GLU A 326 11.55 -9.04 12.25
CA GLU A 326 12.35 -10.26 12.32
C GLU A 326 12.91 -10.67 10.95
N LYS A 327 12.16 -10.42 9.86
CA LYS A 327 12.48 -10.92 8.51
C LYS A 327 13.10 -9.89 7.57
N LEU A 328 12.65 -8.65 7.63
CA LEU A 328 13.01 -7.60 6.67
C LEU A 328 14.17 -6.75 7.21
N PRO A 329 15.08 -6.28 6.34
CA PRO A 329 16.07 -5.30 6.74
C PRO A 329 15.38 -3.96 6.99
N GLU A 330 15.82 -3.25 8.03
CA GLU A 330 15.46 -1.84 8.22
C GLU A 330 16.17 -1.01 7.14
N PRO A 331 15.44 -0.30 6.25
CA PRO A 331 16.08 0.42 5.16
C PRO A 331 17.09 1.49 5.61
N SER A 332 16.86 2.07 6.79
CA SER A 332 17.78 3.03 7.43
C SER A 332 19.10 2.39 7.88
N VAL A 333 19.14 1.07 8.07
CA VAL A 333 20.34 0.32 8.47
C VAL A 333 20.98 -0.38 7.26
N LYS A 334 20.15 -0.96 6.39
CA LYS A 334 20.56 -1.64 5.16
C LYS A 334 19.64 -1.22 4.04
N GLY A 335 20.16 -0.38 3.14
CA GLY A 335 19.38 0.14 2.02
C GLY A 335 18.79 -0.98 1.17
N SER A 336 17.49 -0.91 0.90
CA SER A 336 16.77 -1.87 0.05
C SER A 336 15.45 -1.25 -0.41
N ALA A 337 14.86 -1.80 -1.47
CA ALA A 337 13.53 -1.42 -1.95
C ALA A 337 12.50 -2.54 -1.71
N GLY A 338 12.59 -3.21 -0.56
CA GLY A 338 11.69 -4.31 -0.21
C GLY A 338 11.90 -5.56 -1.08
N SER A 339 10.79 -6.20 -1.45
CA SER A 339 10.83 -7.41 -2.29
C SER A 339 11.29 -7.01 -3.69
N PHE A 340 12.43 -7.54 -4.13
CA PHE A 340 13.03 -7.13 -5.39
C PHE A 340 12.31 -7.72 -6.60
N PHE A 341 11.72 -8.90 -6.45
CA PHE A 341 11.02 -9.62 -7.52
C PHE A 341 9.57 -9.87 -7.16
N LYS A 342 8.70 -9.85 -8.17
CA LYS A 342 7.33 -10.37 -8.06
C LYS A 342 7.36 -11.88 -7.91
N ASN A 343 6.37 -12.45 -7.23
CA ASN A 343 6.19 -13.90 -7.23
C ASN A 343 5.70 -14.36 -8.62
N PRO A 344 6.39 -15.30 -9.29
CA PRO A 344 5.97 -15.79 -10.60
C PRO A 344 4.64 -16.55 -10.50
N VAL A 345 3.83 -16.39 -11.53
CA VAL A 345 2.60 -17.15 -11.78
C VAL A 345 2.86 -18.03 -12.98
N VAL A 346 2.67 -19.34 -12.83
CA VAL A 346 2.98 -20.34 -13.85
C VAL A 346 1.80 -21.27 -14.09
N PRO A 347 1.68 -21.88 -15.28
CA PRO A 347 0.69 -22.94 -15.51
C PRO A 347 0.91 -24.14 -14.60
N MET A 348 -0.19 -24.83 -14.23
CA MET A 348 -0.14 -26.03 -13.40
C MET A 348 0.85 -27.10 -13.93
N GLU A 349 0.93 -27.29 -15.25
CA GLU A 349 1.88 -28.24 -15.85
C GLU A 349 3.34 -27.91 -15.50
N GLN A 350 3.71 -26.62 -15.53
CA GLN A 350 5.04 -26.17 -15.17
C GLN A 350 5.29 -26.34 -13.67
N PHE A 351 4.29 -26.03 -12.83
CA PHE A 351 4.38 -26.27 -11.38
C PHE A 351 4.62 -27.74 -11.05
N LEU A 352 3.88 -28.68 -11.67
CA LEU A 352 4.06 -30.12 -11.43
C LEU A 352 5.48 -30.60 -11.80
N LYS A 353 6.10 -30.05 -12.84
CA LYS A 353 7.50 -30.34 -13.19
C LYS A 353 8.47 -29.86 -12.10
N ILE A 354 8.25 -28.64 -11.59
CA ILE A 354 9.05 -28.08 -10.48
C ILE A 354 8.87 -28.92 -9.22
N GLU A 355 7.64 -29.31 -8.90
CA GLU A 355 7.32 -30.12 -7.73
C GLU A 355 7.97 -31.50 -7.79
N ALA A 356 7.89 -32.19 -8.94
CA ALA A 356 8.54 -33.47 -9.14
C ALA A 356 10.07 -33.38 -8.99
N ALA A 357 10.69 -32.35 -9.57
CA ALA A 357 12.13 -32.12 -9.42
C ALA A 357 12.53 -31.85 -7.97
N ALA A 358 11.76 -31.03 -7.26
CA ALA A 358 12.01 -30.74 -5.84
C ALA A 358 11.85 -31.98 -4.96
N LYS A 359 10.84 -32.82 -5.21
CA LYS A 359 10.65 -34.10 -4.50
C LYS A 359 11.76 -35.10 -4.79
N ALA A 360 12.32 -35.11 -6.01
CA ALA A 360 13.46 -35.96 -6.33
C ALA A 360 14.74 -35.54 -5.58
N GLU A 361 14.91 -34.24 -5.31
CA GLU A 361 16.06 -33.68 -4.58
C GLU A 361 15.93 -33.79 -3.06
N HIS A 362 14.73 -33.50 -2.53
CA HIS A 362 14.49 -33.34 -1.09
C HIS A 362 13.69 -34.49 -0.44
N GLY A 363 13.21 -35.44 -1.23
CA GLY A 363 12.39 -36.57 -0.80
C GLY A 363 10.92 -36.46 -1.19
N SER A 364 10.22 -37.60 -1.24
CA SER A 364 8.84 -37.72 -1.76
C SER A 364 7.82 -36.84 -1.02
N ASP A 365 8.05 -36.62 0.28
CA ASP A 365 7.13 -35.88 1.15
C ASP A 365 7.37 -34.36 1.11
N TYR A 366 8.36 -33.90 0.34
CA TYR A 366 8.66 -32.49 0.21
C TYR A 366 7.51 -31.73 -0.45
N LYS A 367 7.11 -30.62 0.16
CA LYS A 367 6.05 -29.74 -0.36
C LYS A 367 6.67 -28.44 -0.87
N VAL A 368 6.54 -28.18 -2.15
CA VAL A 368 6.89 -26.88 -2.73
C VAL A 368 5.84 -25.85 -2.27
N PRO A 369 6.25 -24.72 -1.69
CA PRO A 369 5.30 -23.68 -1.30
C PRO A 369 4.67 -23.07 -2.55
N HIS A 370 3.34 -22.94 -2.57
CA HIS A 370 2.58 -22.40 -3.69
C HIS A 370 1.20 -21.91 -3.24
N TYR A 371 0.54 -21.17 -4.12
CA TYR A 371 -0.85 -20.76 -3.99
C TYR A 371 -1.57 -21.02 -5.31
N ASP A 372 -2.66 -21.78 -5.24
CA ASP A 372 -3.52 -22.00 -6.39
C ASP A 372 -4.35 -20.73 -6.67
N LEU A 373 -4.44 -20.36 -7.95
CA LEU A 373 -5.23 -19.23 -8.41
C LEU A 373 -6.54 -19.72 -9.08
N PRO A 374 -7.61 -18.90 -9.08
CA PRO A 374 -8.92 -19.32 -9.60
C PRO A 374 -8.93 -19.70 -11.10
N ASP A 375 -7.99 -19.18 -11.88
CA ASP A 375 -7.81 -19.46 -13.30
C ASP A 375 -7.02 -20.75 -13.59
N GLY A 376 -6.69 -21.52 -12.56
CA GLY A 376 -5.90 -22.75 -12.66
C GLY A 376 -4.39 -22.51 -12.78
N MET A 377 -3.94 -21.26 -12.67
CA MET A 377 -2.52 -20.93 -12.54
C MET A 377 -2.03 -21.14 -11.11
N VAL A 378 -0.72 -21.26 -10.95
CA VAL A 378 -0.08 -21.46 -9.65
C VAL A 378 0.93 -20.35 -9.39
N LYS A 379 0.78 -19.65 -8.27
CA LYS A 379 1.72 -18.63 -7.81
C LYS A 379 2.76 -19.26 -6.89
N ILE A 380 4.03 -19.14 -7.24
CA ILE A 380 5.13 -19.73 -6.46
C ILE A 380 5.92 -18.61 -5.78
N PRO A 381 6.25 -18.70 -4.48
CA PRO A 381 7.08 -17.72 -3.81
C PRO A 381 8.48 -17.62 -4.44
N ALA A 382 8.83 -16.46 -5.00
CA ALA A 382 10.13 -16.21 -5.60
C ALA A 382 11.27 -16.38 -4.58
N ALA A 383 11.04 -16.02 -3.32
CA ALA A 383 11.98 -16.23 -2.22
C ALA A 383 12.45 -17.69 -2.12
N TRP A 384 11.52 -18.65 -2.28
CA TRP A 384 11.84 -20.07 -2.25
C TRP A 384 12.72 -20.47 -3.44
N MET A 385 12.37 -20.03 -4.66
CA MET A 385 13.17 -20.31 -5.86
C MET A 385 14.60 -19.74 -5.75
N ILE A 386 14.74 -18.53 -5.23
CA ILE A 386 16.02 -17.85 -5.02
C ILE A 386 16.86 -18.60 -3.98
N GLU A 387 16.23 -19.05 -2.88
CA GLU A 387 16.86 -19.89 -1.87
C GLU A 387 17.32 -21.23 -2.42
N GLN A 388 16.49 -21.91 -3.22
CA GLN A 388 16.88 -23.16 -3.88
C GLN A 388 18.09 -22.95 -4.78
N CYS A 389 18.16 -21.86 -5.54
CA CYS A 389 19.34 -21.48 -6.32
C CYS A 389 20.57 -21.11 -5.46
N GLY A 390 20.46 -21.16 -4.13
CA GLY A 390 21.54 -20.93 -3.18
C GLY A 390 21.96 -19.47 -3.09
N TRP A 391 21.08 -18.52 -3.39
CA TRP A 391 21.42 -17.09 -3.36
C TRP A 391 21.25 -16.44 -1.99
N LYS A 392 20.53 -17.05 -1.06
CA LYS A 392 20.31 -16.55 0.30
C LYS A 392 21.64 -16.19 0.99
N GLY A 393 21.78 -14.94 1.41
CA GLY A 393 22.99 -14.43 2.06
C GLY A 393 24.21 -14.23 1.15
N LYS A 394 24.13 -14.59 -0.15
CA LYS A 394 25.24 -14.40 -1.09
C LYS A 394 25.44 -12.92 -1.40
N ARG A 395 26.71 -12.56 -1.56
CA ARG A 395 27.15 -11.21 -1.88
C ARG A 395 27.74 -11.15 -3.28
N SER A 396 27.65 -9.99 -3.90
CA SER A 396 28.42 -9.66 -5.08
C SER A 396 28.75 -8.17 -5.07
N GLY A 397 30.03 -7.86 -4.92
CA GLY A 397 30.46 -6.48 -4.75
C GLY A 397 29.80 -5.84 -3.53
N GLY A 398 29.28 -4.62 -3.69
CA GLY A 398 28.50 -3.89 -2.70
C GLY A 398 27.10 -4.45 -2.43
N ALA A 399 26.58 -5.34 -3.28
CA ALA A 399 25.23 -5.89 -3.18
C ALA A 399 25.18 -7.23 -2.43
N ALA A 400 24.05 -7.53 -1.79
CA ALA A 400 23.79 -8.87 -1.24
C ALA A 400 22.31 -9.24 -1.30
N VAL A 401 22.04 -10.54 -1.33
CA VAL A 401 20.72 -11.09 -1.03
C VAL A 401 20.59 -11.19 0.48
N TRP A 402 19.49 -10.66 1.03
CA TRP A 402 19.25 -10.69 2.48
C TRP A 402 19.13 -12.13 2.98
N ASP A 403 19.82 -12.42 4.08
CA ASP A 403 19.93 -13.77 4.64
C ASP A 403 18.61 -14.27 5.25
N LYS A 404 17.78 -13.37 5.78
CA LYS A 404 16.49 -13.73 6.37
C LYS A 404 15.33 -13.75 5.38
N GLN A 405 15.45 -13.04 4.26
CA GLN A 405 14.42 -12.97 3.22
C GLN A 405 15.07 -12.90 1.84
N PRO A 406 15.25 -14.03 1.14
CA PRO A 406 15.95 -14.11 -0.15
C PRO A 406 15.33 -13.27 -1.28
N LEU A 407 14.11 -12.77 -1.09
CA LEU A 407 13.46 -11.88 -2.03
C LEU A 407 14.01 -10.45 -1.99
N VAL A 408 14.75 -10.07 -0.94
CA VAL A 408 15.27 -8.72 -0.76
C VAL A 408 16.73 -8.66 -1.19
N ILE A 409 17.04 -7.70 -2.07
CA ILE A 409 18.42 -7.30 -2.37
C ILE A 409 18.74 -6.06 -1.54
N VAL A 410 19.91 -6.05 -0.90
CA VAL A 410 20.38 -4.95 -0.06
C VAL A 410 21.64 -4.30 -0.62
N ASN A 411 21.73 -2.98 -0.46
CA ASN A 411 22.98 -2.24 -0.47
C ASN A 411 23.78 -2.61 0.79
N HIS A 412 24.58 -3.67 0.67
CA HIS A 412 25.22 -4.33 1.80
C HIS A 412 26.33 -3.49 2.42
N THR A 413 27.09 -2.77 1.58
CA THR A 413 28.18 -1.90 2.02
C THR A 413 27.70 -0.51 2.45
N GLY A 414 26.51 -0.09 2.00
CA GLY A 414 26.06 1.31 2.08
C GLY A 414 26.62 2.18 0.96
N GLU A 415 27.47 1.62 0.10
CA GLU A 415 28.14 2.29 -1.02
C GLU A 415 28.07 1.46 -2.31
N ALA A 416 27.12 0.53 -2.41
CA ALA A 416 26.94 -0.27 -3.61
C ALA A 416 26.62 0.62 -4.81
N TYR A 417 27.26 0.34 -5.94
CA TYR A 417 26.92 0.95 -7.21
C TYR A 417 25.67 0.27 -7.80
N PRO A 418 24.80 1.01 -8.54
CA PRO A 418 23.62 0.43 -9.15
C PRO A 418 23.91 -0.79 -10.04
N GLU A 419 25.05 -0.81 -10.74
CA GLU A 419 25.47 -1.92 -11.61
C GLU A 419 25.75 -3.20 -10.81
N GLU A 420 26.16 -3.09 -9.55
CA GLU A 420 26.37 -4.24 -8.67
C GLU A 420 25.04 -4.86 -8.25
N ILE A 421 24.03 -4.01 -7.96
CA ILE A 421 22.66 -4.43 -7.67
C ILE A 421 22.05 -5.11 -8.91
N ILE A 422 22.11 -4.46 -10.08
CA ILE A 422 21.59 -4.98 -11.35
C ILE A 422 22.34 -6.25 -11.78
N GLY A 423 23.65 -6.31 -11.56
CA GLY A 423 24.44 -7.51 -11.84
C GLY A 423 24.01 -8.69 -10.99
N LEU A 424 23.68 -8.46 -9.71
CA LEU A 424 23.14 -9.49 -8.81
C LEU A 424 21.74 -9.91 -9.23
N GLU A 425 20.86 -8.96 -9.52
CA GLU A 425 19.53 -9.20 -10.08
C GLU A 425 19.59 -10.14 -11.30
N LYS A 426 20.39 -9.79 -12.32
CA LYS A 426 20.50 -10.57 -13.56
C LYS A 426 20.97 -12.00 -13.32
N ARG A 427 21.91 -12.22 -12.40
CA ARG A 427 22.40 -13.57 -12.04
C ARG A 427 21.36 -14.40 -11.31
N ILE A 428 20.54 -13.77 -10.46
CA ILE A 428 19.41 -14.42 -9.80
C ILE A 428 18.39 -14.86 -10.85
N ILE A 429 17.96 -13.96 -11.74
CA ILE A 429 17.02 -14.25 -12.83
C ILE A 429 17.53 -15.41 -13.69
N ALA A 430 18.80 -15.34 -14.12
CA ALA A 430 19.41 -16.38 -14.94
C ALA A 430 19.47 -17.75 -14.23
N SER A 431 19.75 -17.77 -12.93
CA SER A 431 19.80 -19.01 -12.14
C SER A 431 18.42 -19.64 -11.99
N VAL A 432 17.39 -18.83 -11.70
CA VAL A 432 16.00 -19.29 -11.56
C VAL A 432 15.46 -19.79 -12.90
N ARG A 433 15.74 -19.07 -14.00
CA ARG A 433 15.40 -19.53 -15.35
C ARG A 433 16.08 -20.85 -15.69
N THR A 434 17.37 -20.99 -15.39
CA THR A 434 18.13 -22.22 -15.68
C THR A 434 17.62 -23.41 -14.88
N ARG A 435 17.31 -23.22 -13.59
CA ARG A 435 16.88 -24.32 -12.71
C ARG A 435 15.41 -24.71 -12.88
N PHE A 436 14.52 -23.74 -13.04
CA PHE A 436 13.07 -23.96 -12.99
C PHE A 436 12.36 -23.70 -14.32
N GLY A 437 13.05 -23.13 -15.32
CA GLY A 437 12.40 -22.65 -16.53
C GLY A 437 11.48 -21.45 -16.28
N VAL A 438 11.63 -20.76 -15.15
CA VAL A 438 10.78 -19.63 -14.73
C VAL A 438 11.56 -18.33 -14.80
N GLU A 439 10.96 -17.31 -15.41
CA GLU A 439 11.52 -15.96 -15.41
C GLU A 439 10.98 -15.16 -14.23
N LEU A 440 11.90 -14.56 -13.46
CA LEU A 440 11.53 -13.60 -12.42
C LEU A 440 11.51 -12.20 -13.03
N HIS A 441 10.50 -11.43 -12.66
CA HIS A 441 10.36 -10.03 -13.04
C HIS A 441 10.57 -9.13 -11.81
N PRO A 442 11.38 -8.07 -11.93
CA PRO A 442 11.53 -7.10 -10.85
C PRO A 442 10.21 -6.44 -10.45
N GLU A 443 10.03 -6.22 -9.15
CA GLU A 443 8.99 -5.36 -8.59
C GLU A 443 9.49 -3.91 -8.47
N VAL A 444 10.78 -3.76 -8.17
CA VAL A 444 11.48 -2.47 -8.06
C VAL A 444 11.56 -1.80 -9.43
N GLU A 445 11.27 -0.50 -9.48
CA GLU A 445 11.40 0.28 -10.71
C GLU A 445 12.82 0.82 -10.85
N HIS A 446 13.48 0.44 -11.94
CA HIS A 446 14.76 1.03 -12.35
C HIS A 446 14.52 2.41 -12.95
N VAL A 447 15.24 3.41 -12.43
CA VAL A 447 15.11 4.81 -12.81
C VAL A 447 16.39 5.34 -13.42
#